data_AF-A0A0F9M1Y6-F1
#
_entry.id   AF-A0A0F9M1Y6-F1
#
_cell.length_a   1.000
_cell.length_b   1.000
_cell.length_c   1.000
_cell.angle_alpha   90.00
_cell.angle_beta   90.00
_cell.angle_gamma   90.00
#
_symmetry.space_group_name_H-M   'P 1'
#
loop_
_entity.id
_entity.type
_entity.pdbx_description
1 polymer ?
#
loop_
_entity_poly.entity_id
_entity_poly.type
_entity_poly.pdbx_seq_one_letter_code
_entity_poly.pdbx_strand_id
1 'polypeptide(L)'
;MNKFYNKVLHLYREQFTPAIYDVHYYKHLQQDLFGMDNFAHVRMGLFYEMLTMAIFGGELFDSMYKTLEWKDFFNADRKIRPDVIDEVNEIIYESKASKSGHHTNLLNRQLECYETYLRLYPSYKLYYVLFRHNYNGIMKSKDYMQEMFRKLAYGTHAAISLPFSIILHLHRHDKYRKYNSDQWANSGCTVIGSKEMNRFYFEPEVVMQEIGLNLDDYIIHKYFLGIGIRVMDECVHPFPFVHIVDRDYNKWYTEVFDAVPF
;
A
#
# COMPACT_ATOMS: atom_id res chain seq x y z
N MET A 1 -5.25 10.05 27.25
CA MET A 1 -4.54 10.40 26.01
C MET A 1 -3.09 9.95 26.16
N ASN A 2 -2.60 9.04 25.30
CA ASN A 2 -1.38 8.26 25.53
C ASN A 2 -0.11 9.11 25.31
N LYS A 3 0.91 9.03 26.18
CA LYS A 3 2.19 9.77 26.03
C LYS A 3 2.86 9.55 24.66
N PHE A 4 2.57 8.41 24.05
CA PHE A 4 2.92 8.04 22.67
C PHE A 4 2.40 9.03 21.62
N TYR A 5 1.14 9.45 21.74
CA TYR A 5 0.45 10.32 20.76
C TYR A 5 1.05 11.73 20.73
N ASN A 6 1.38 12.28 21.90
CA ASN A 6 1.95 13.63 22.01
C ASN A 6 3.38 13.73 21.48
N LYS A 7 4.17 12.65 21.57
CA LYS A 7 5.54 12.62 21.01
C LYS A 7 5.50 12.52 19.48
N VAL A 8 4.53 11.79 18.93
CA VAL A 8 4.30 11.67 17.48
C VAL A 8 3.92 13.03 16.90
N LEU A 9 2.92 13.72 17.45
CA LEU A 9 2.45 14.99 16.89
C LEU A 9 3.53 16.07 16.74
N HIS A 10 4.57 16.09 17.59
CA HIS A 10 5.62 17.11 17.53
C HIS A 10 6.62 16.92 16.37
N LEU A 11 6.73 15.70 15.83
CA LEU A 11 7.73 15.34 14.80
C LEU A 11 7.26 15.55 13.36
N TYR A 12 6.03 16.01 13.16
CA TYR A 12 5.35 16.02 11.88
C TYR A 12 5.21 17.47 11.40
N ARG A 13 5.86 17.82 10.28
CA ARG A 13 5.89 19.16 9.69
C ARG A 13 5.41 19.09 8.23
N GLU A 14 4.57 20.03 7.79
CA GLU A 14 3.84 19.97 6.51
C GLU A 14 4.66 20.29 5.25
N GLN A 15 4.42 19.52 4.18
CA GLN A 15 4.07 19.96 2.80
C GLN A 15 3.71 18.72 1.92
N PHE A 16 2.65 18.00 2.30
CA PHE A 16 1.89 17.09 1.44
C PHE A 16 0.41 17.29 1.81
N THR A 17 -0.44 17.57 0.83
CA THR A 17 -1.88 17.71 1.04
C THR A 17 -2.54 16.45 0.49
N PRO A 18 -3.00 15.51 1.36
CA PRO A 18 -3.77 14.36 0.88
C PRO A 18 -5.00 14.86 0.11
N ALA A 19 -5.48 14.06 -0.84
CA ALA A 19 -6.61 14.45 -1.67
C ALA A 19 -7.92 14.56 -0.85
N ILE A 20 -8.01 13.83 0.27
CA ILE A 20 -9.12 13.80 1.25
C ILE A 20 -10.47 13.72 0.54
N TYR A 21 -10.78 12.54 -0.02
CA TYR A 21 -12.09 12.26 -0.62
C TYR A 21 -12.98 11.43 0.29
N ASP A 22 -14.28 11.67 0.18
CA ASP A 22 -15.33 10.74 0.65
C ASP A 22 -15.51 9.65 -0.41
N VAL A 23 -15.09 8.43 -0.10
CA VAL A 23 -15.19 7.30 -1.03
C VAL A 23 -16.43 6.48 -0.75
N HIS A 24 -17.40 6.50 -1.65
CA HIS A 24 -18.60 5.68 -1.58
C HIS A 24 -18.68 4.67 -2.73
N TYR A 25 -19.03 3.42 -2.42
CA TYR A 25 -19.29 2.39 -3.43
C TYR A 25 -20.74 2.45 -3.91
N TYR A 26 -20.99 2.35 -5.22
CA TYR A 26 -22.36 2.32 -5.76
C TYR A 26 -23.12 1.06 -5.31
N LYS A 27 -24.35 1.24 -4.81
CA LYS A 27 -25.23 0.18 -4.23
C LYS A 27 -25.41 -1.09 -5.07
N HIS A 28 -25.25 -1.03 -6.40
CA HIS A 28 -25.46 -2.20 -7.27
C HIS A 28 -24.22 -3.12 -7.32
N LEU A 29 -23.00 -2.56 -7.28
CA LEU A 29 -21.76 -3.37 -7.21
C LEU A 29 -21.52 -3.97 -5.82
N GLN A 30 -22.14 -3.39 -4.79
CA GLN A 30 -22.16 -3.94 -3.45
C GLN A 30 -22.79 -5.35 -3.43
N GLN A 31 -23.86 -5.61 -4.19
CA GLN A 31 -24.55 -6.90 -4.12
C GLN A 31 -23.71 -8.07 -4.67
N ASP A 32 -22.90 -7.84 -5.70
CA ASP A 32 -22.05 -8.87 -6.32
C ASP A 32 -20.80 -9.18 -5.48
N LEU A 33 -20.16 -8.16 -4.89
CA LEU A 33 -19.03 -8.33 -3.96
C LEU A 33 -19.46 -8.90 -2.60
N PHE A 34 -20.71 -8.65 -2.18
CA PHE A 34 -21.22 -9.03 -0.85
C PHE A 34 -22.11 -10.29 -0.86
N GLY A 35 -22.54 -10.77 -2.02
CA GLY A 35 -23.31 -12.01 -2.20
C GLY A 35 -22.47 -13.28 -2.23
N MET A 36 -21.15 -13.18 -2.41
CA MET A 36 -20.23 -14.31 -2.32
C MET A 36 -19.83 -14.56 -0.85
N ASP A 37 -19.68 -15.83 -0.46
CA ASP A 37 -19.12 -16.33 0.81
C ASP A 37 -17.64 -15.94 1.02
N ASN A 38 -17.27 -14.73 0.61
CA ASN A 38 -15.90 -14.27 0.52
C ASN A 38 -15.34 -13.92 1.90
N PHE A 39 -14.21 -14.55 2.15
CA PHE A 39 -13.36 -14.49 3.32
C PHE A 39 -13.07 -13.04 3.75
N ALA A 40 -13.04 -12.80 5.06
CA ALA A 40 -12.76 -11.51 5.68
C ALA A 40 -11.50 -10.80 5.14
N HIS A 41 -10.51 -11.54 4.62
CA HIS A 41 -9.30 -10.98 4.04
C HIS A 41 -9.55 -10.17 2.75
N VAL A 42 -10.46 -10.62 1.87
CA VAL A 42 -10.79 -9.91 0.62
C VAL A 42 -11.41 -8.57 0.93
N ARG A 43 -12.36 -8.57 1.87
CA ARG A 43 -13.11 -7.37 2.26
C ARG A 43 -12.24 -6.38 3.04
N MET A 44 -11.27 -6.88 3.81
CA MET A 44 -10.24 -6.05 4.44
C MET A 44 -9.32 -5.44 3.38
N GLY A 45 -8.95 -6.20 2.33
CA GLY A 45 -8.24 -5.69 1.16
C GLY A 45 -8.97 -4.49 0.57
N LEU A 46 -10.23 -4.68 0.18
CA LEU A 46 -11.07 -3.61 -0.38
C LEU A 46 -11.11 -2.34 0.48
N PHE A 47 -11.24 -2.47 1.81
CA PHE A 47 -11.20 -1.29 2.69
C PHE A 47 -9.90 -0.48 2.53
N TYR A 48 -8.75 -1.16 2.44
CA TYR A 48 -7.45 -0.49 2.30
C TYR A 48 -7.19 0.02 0.88
N GLU A 49 -7.75 -0.62 -0.15
CA GLU A 49 -7.77 -0.09 -1.51
C GLU A 49 -8.55 1.24 -1.53
N MET A 50 -9.76 1.26 -0.96
CA MET A 50 -10.58 2.47 -0.85
C MET A 50 -9.91 3.56 -0.02
N LEU A 51 -9.26 3.19 1.09
CA LEU A 51 -8.51 4.14 1.91
C LEU A 51 -7.32 4.72 1.14
N THR A 52 -6.63 3.91 0.34
CA THR A 52 -5.55 4.35 -0.54
C THR A 52 -6.06 5.38 -1.54
N MET A 53 -7.18 5.08 -2.19
CA MET A 53 -7.83 6.02 -3.11
C MET A 53 -8.29 7.31 -2.41
N ALA A 54 -8.81 7.22 -1.19
CA ALA A 54 -9.21 8.40 -0.43
C ALA A 54 -8.02 9.32 -0.05
N ILE A 55 -6.85 8.72 0.21
CA ILE A 55 -5.62 9.45 0.56
C ILE A 55 -4.99 10.10 -0.67
N PHE A 56 -4.88 9.34 -1.77
CA PHE A 56 -4.07 9.71 -2.93
C PHE A 56 -4.87 10.17 -4.15
N GLY A 57 -6.18 9.89 -4.22
CA GLY A 57 -6.97 10.04 -5.43
C GLY A 57 -6.89 8.81 -6.33
N GLY A 58 -7.10 9.01 -7.63
CA GLY A 58 -7.19 7.94 -8.62
C GLY A 58 -8.49 7.15 -8.56
N GLU A 59 -8.48 5.99 -9.21
CA GLU A 59 -9.62 5.07 -9.31
C GLU A 59 -9.24 3.66 -8.85
N LEU A 60 -10.17 2.96 -8.21
CA LEU A 60 -10.01 1.53 -7.94
C LEU A 60 -9.94 0.80 -9.27
N PHE A 61 -9.00 -0.15 -9.40
CA PHE A 61 -8.88 -0.88 -10.66
C PHE A 61 -10.15 -1.66 -11.04
N ASP A 62 -10.92 -2.16 -10.04
CA ASP A 62 -12.18 -2.87 -10.29
C ASP A 62 -13.26 -1.99 -10.94
N SER A 63 -13.21 -0.66 -10.73
CA SER A 63 -14.16 0.26 -11.37
C SER A 63 -13.86 0.51 -12.85
N MET A 64 -12.63 0.27 -13.31
CA MET A 64 -12.17 0.55 -14.67
C MET A 64 -12.44 -0.58 -15.68
N TYR A 65 -13.07 -1.69 -15.29
CA TYR A 65 -13.35 -2.85 -16.17
C TYR A 65 -14.30 -2.57 -17.36
N LYS A 66 -14.67 -1.32 -17.63
CA LYS A 66 -15.52 -0.96 -18.77
C LYS A 66 -14.79 -0.32 -19.95
N THR A 67 -13.54 0.13 -19.82
CA THR A 67 -12.89 0.87 -20.91
C THR A 67 -11.41 0.54 -21.06
N LEU A 68 -11.12 -0.11 -22.21
CA LEU A 68 -9.84 -0.17 -22.94
C LEU A 68 -8.73 -1.13 -22.43
N GLU A 69 -8.10 -1.79 -23.41
CA GLU A 69 -6.76 -2.40 -23.59
C GLU A 69 -5.90 -2.93 -22.42
N TRP A 70 -6.31 -2.86 -21.15
CA TRP A 70 -5.63 -3.46 -19.99
C TRP A 70 -5.85 -4.99 -19.89
N LYS A 71 -6.78 -5.53 -20.69
CA LYS A 71 -7.19 -6.93 -20.65
C LYS A 71 -6.06 -7.89 -21.02
N ASP A 72 -5.18 -7.53 -21.94
CA ASP A 72 -4.25 -8.51 -22.52
C ASP A 72 -2.98 -8.72 -21.68
N PHE A 73 -2.53 -7.69 -20.94
CA PHE A 73 -1.31 -7.79 -20.15
C PHE A 73 -1.49 -8.52 -18.81
N PHE A 74 -2.65 -8.34 -18.19
CA PHE A 74 -2.95 -8.96 -16.89
C PHE A 74 -3.78 -10.25 -16.98
N ASN A 75 -4.36 -10.60 -18.14
CA ASN A 75 -5.11 -11.86 -18.33
C ASN A 75 -4.32 -13.00 -18.98
N ALA A 76 -3.13 -12.79 -19.55
CA ALA A 76 -2.32 -13.88 -20.07
C ALA A 76 -1.44 -14.47 -18.96
N ASP A 77 -1.97 -15.43 -18.20
CA ASP A 77 -1.28 -16.28 -17.21
C ASP A 77 -0.65 -15.64 -15.96
N ARG A 78 -0.51 -14.30 -15.88
CA ARG A 78 0.07 -13.60 -14.72
C ARG A 78 -0.85 -12.49 -14.19
N LYS A 79 -1.93 -12.93 -13.52
CA LYS A 79 -2.93 -12.09 -12.83
C LYS A 79 -2.30 -11.27 -11.69
N ILE A 80 -1.69 -10.15 -12.02
CA ILE A 80 -1.42 -9.09 -11.05
C ILE A 80 -2.34 -7.96 -11.38
N ARG A 81 -2.83 -7.28 -10.38
CA ARG A 81 -3.79 -6.23 -10.59
C ARG A 81 -3.47 -5.15 -9.57
N PRO A 82 -3.19 -3.92 -10.01
CA PRO A 82 -2.99 -2.83 -9.08
C PRO A 82 -4.29 -2.53 -8.34
N ASP A 83 -4.15 -2.03 -7.13
CA ASP A 83 -5.28 -1.73 -6.26
C ASP A 83 -5.93 -0.39 -6.69
N VAL A 84 -5.10 0.63 -6.90
CA VAL A 84 -5.51 1.98 -7.32
C VAL A 84 -4.61 2.48 -8.44
N ILE A 85 -5.20 3.13 -9.44
CA ILE A 85 -4.47 3.81 -10.52
C ILE A 85 -4.90 5.27 -10.59
N ASP A 86 -3.94 6.16 -10.65
CA ASP A 86 -4.10 7.56 -11.04
C ASP A 86 -3.48 7.74 -12.44
N GLU A 87 -4.31 7.66 -13.49
CA GLU A 87 -3.86 7.79 -14.87
C GLU A 87 -3.38 9.22 -15.20
N VAL A 88 -3.90 10.23 -14.51
CA VAL A 88 -3.55 11.63 -14.76
C VAL A 88 -2.13 11.92 -14.30
N ASN A 89 -1.75 11.39 -13.14
CA ASN A 89 -0.40 11.55 -12.59
C ASN A 89 0.53 10.37 -12.92
N GLU A 90 0.05 9.37 -13.68
CA GLU A 90 0.74 8.13 -14.02
C GLU A 90 1.27 7.40 -12.76
N ILE A 91 0.40 7.20 -11.77
CA ILE A 91 0.77 6.55 -10.51
C ILE A 91 -0.07 5.30 -10.27
N ILE A 92 0.60 4.24 -9.86
CA ILE A 92 -0.01 3.01 -9.35
C ILE A 92 0.23 2.93 -7.85
N TYR A 93 -0.83 2.58 -7.12
CA TYR A 93 -0.73 2.23 -5.72
C TYR A 93 -1.12 0.77 -5.50
N GLU A 94 -0.29 0.07 -4.74
CA GLU A 94 -0.52 -1.27 -4.23
C GLU A 94 -0.67 -1.19 -2.71
N SER A 95 -1.83 -1.56 -2.19
CA SER A 95 -2.12 -1.54 -0.77
C SER A 95 -1.86 -2.90 -0.13
N LYS A 96 -1.26 -2.88 1.07
CA LYS A 96 -1.15 -4.07 1.93
C LYS A 96 -1.41 -3.66 3.36
N ALA A 97 -2.04 -4.56 4.10
CA ALA A 97 -2.33 -4.34 5.50
C ALA A 97 -1.82 -5.49 6.36
N SER A 98 -1.22 -5.15 7.49
CA SER A 98 -0.84 -6.14 8.49
C SER A 98 -1.31 -5.73 9.88
N LYS A 99 -1.70 -6.76 10.65
CA LYS A 99 -2.06 -6.61 12.04
C LYS A 99 -0.81 -6.34 12.89
N SER A 100 -0.94 -5.58 13.98
CA SER A 100 0.13 -5.44 14.99
C SER A 100 0.72 -6.79 15.41
N GLY A 101 2.05 -6.88 15.45
CA GLY A 101 2.79 -8.12 15.73
C GLY A 101 2.95 -9.06 14.53
N HIS A 102 2.25 -8.81 13.41
CA HIS A 102 2.40 -9.55 12.16
C HIS A 102 3.32 -8.80 11.18
N HIS A 103 3.63 -9.46 10.07
CA HIS A 103 4.49 -8.98 8.99
C HIS A 103 3.68 -8.80 7.70
N THR A 104 4.16 -7.94 6.82
CA THR A 104 3.64 -7.81 5.45
C THR A 104 4.52 -8.63 4.52
N ASN A 105 3.89 -9.46 3.68
CA ASN A 105 4.56 -10.25 2.65
C ASN A 105 4.32 -9.63 1.27
N LEU A 106 5.40 -9.36 0.54
CA LEU A 106 5.37 -9.00 -0.88
C LEU A 106 5.92 -10.19 -1.66
N LEU A 107 5.06 -10.84 -2.44
CA LEU A 107 5.43 -12.06 -3.17
C LEU A 107 6.42 -11.71 -4.30
N ASN A 108 7.43 -12.56 -4.54
CA ASN A 108 8.40 -12.32 -5.63
C ASN A 108 7.71 -12.13 -6.97
N ARG A 109 6.77 -13.02 -7.30
CA ARG A 109 5.95 -12.92 -8.52
C ARG A 109 5.26 -11.56 -8.63
N GLN A 110 4.85 -10.98 -7.50
CA GLN A 110 4.25 -9.65 -7.47
C GLN A 110 5.22 -8.58 -7.92
N LEU A 111 6.41 -8.59 -7.35
CA LEU A 111 7.47 -7.65 -7.67
C LEU A 111 7.95 -7.82 -9.11
N GLU A 112 8.10 -9.06 -9.60
CA GLU A 112 8.52 -9.37 -10.97
C GLU A 112 7.52 -8.85 -12.03
N CYS A 113 6.21 -8.96 -11.78
CA CYS A 113 5.24 -8.46 -12.75
C CYS A 113 5.19 -6.93 -12.73
N TYR A 114 5.35 -6.30 -11.57
CA TYR A 114 5.47 -4.84 -11.51
C TYR A 114 6.77 -4.33 -12.13
N GLU A 115 7.87 -5.07 -11.98
CA GLU A 115 9.12 -4.77 -12.69
C GLU A 115 8.90 -4.80 -14.21
N THR A 116 8.27 -5.87 -14.70
CA THR A 116 7.92 -6.00 -16.11
C THR A 116 7.00 -4.88 -16.58
N TYR A 117 6.02 -4.50 -15.76
CA TYR A 117 5.09 -3.42 -16.08
C TYR A 117 5.81 -2.08 -16.22
N LEU A 118 6.65 -1.71 -15.24
CA LEU A 118 7.38 -0.44 -15.28
C LEU A 118 8.34 -0.37 -16.47
N ARG A 119 8.89 -1.51 -16.91
CA ARG A 119 9.71 -1.58 -18.13
C ARG A 119 8.95 -1.23 -19.41
N LEU A 120 7.66 -1.56 -19.45
CA LEU A 120 6.80 -1.26 -20.61
C LEU A 120 6.17 0.12 -20.53
N TYR A 121 5.93 0.60 -19.31
CA TYR A 121 5.31 1.90 -19.02
C TYR A 121 6.23 2.71 -18.11
N PRO A 122 7.37 3.19 -18.63
CA PRO A 122 8.41 3.85 -17.83
C PRO A 122 7.97 5.17 -17.23
N SER A 123 6.89 5.79 -17.74
CA SER A 123 6.34 7.02 -17.16
C SER A 123 5.60 6.76 -15.85
N TYR A 124 5.09 5.55 -15.63
CA TYR A 124 4.34 5.22 -14.43
C TYR A 124 5.25 5.07 -13.22
N LYS A 125 4.79 5.57 -12.08
CA LYS A 125 5.42 5.34 -10.76
C LYS A 125 4.60 4.33 -9.98
N LEU A 126 5.25 3.49 -9.18
CA LEU A 126 4.58 2.51 -8.33
C LEU A 126 4.90 2.76 -6.86
N TYR A 127 3.87 2.80 -6.03
CA TYR A 127 3.96 2.93 -4.59
C TYR A 127 3.30 1.77 -3.87
N TYR A 128 3.95 1.27 -2.84
CA TYR A 128 3.39 0.31 -1.90
C TYR A 128 2.91 1.02 -0.64
N VAL A 129 1.61 0.99 -0.39
CA VAL A 129 0.97 1.60 0.79
C VAL A 129 0.72 0.54 1.84
N LEU A 130 1.54 0.53 2.88
CA LEU A 130 1.59 -0.47 3.93
C LEU A 130 0.87 0.03 5.18
N PHE A 131 -0.35 -0.43 5.39
CA PHE A 131 -1.21 -0.09 6.52
C PHE A 131 -0.98 -0.98 7.73
N ARG A 132 -1.23 -0.39 8.90
CA ARG A 132 -1.21 -1.07 10.19
C ARG A 132 -2.50 -0.97 10.94
N HIS A 133 -2.94 -2.11 11.44
CA HIS A 133 -4.21 -2.19 12.16
C HIS A 133 -4.20 -3.10 13.39
N ASN A 134 -5.18 -2.86 14.26
CA ASN A 134 -5.46 -3.68 15.45
C ASN A 134 -6.77 -4.48 15.31
N TYR A 135 -7.26 -4.66 14.08
CA TYR A 135 -8.44 -5.49 13.82
C TYR A 135 -8.22 -6.94 14.29
N ASN A 136 -9.10 -7.42 15.18
CA ASN A 136 -9.04 -8.75 15.79
C ASN A 136 -10.08 -9.72 15.21
N GLY A 137 -10.74 -9.35 14.10
CA GLY A 137 -11.93 -10.04 13.63
C GLY A 137 -13.20 -9.55 14.32
N ILE A 138 -14.35 -9.95 13.76
CA ILE A 138 -15.67 -9.78 14.36
C ILE A 138 -16.43 -11.10 14.19
N MET A 139 -17.40 -11.35 15.08
CA MET A 139 -18.33 -12.47 14.91
C MET A 139 -19.24 -12.20 13.71
N LYS A 140 -19.59 -13.23 12.93
CA LYS A 140 -20.52 -13.09 11.80
C LYS A 140 -21.87 -12.57 12.31
N SER A 141 -22.26 -11.38 11.85
CA SER A 141 -23.52 -10.68 12.17
C SER A 141 -24.20 -10.24 10.87
N LYS A 142 -25.46 -9.78 10.92
CA LYS A 142 -26.16 -9.21 9.74
C LYS A 142 -25.45 -7.96 9.21
N ASP A 143 -24.84 -7.18 10.09
CA ASP A 143 -24.13 -5.93 9.78
C ASP A 143 -22.60 -6.11 9.72
N TYR A 144 -22.13 -7.35 9.56
CA TYR A 144 -20.71 -7.73 9.60
C TYR A 144 -19.82 -6.80 8.78
N MET A 145 -20.25 -6.44 7.58
CA MET A 145 -19.45 -5.58 6.69
C MET A 145 -19.25 -4.18 7.26
N GLN A 146 -20.34 -3.54 7.68
CA GLN A 146 -20.29 -2.19 8.24
C GLN A 146 -19.51 -2.19 9.55
N GLU A 147 -19.71 -3.22 10.39
CA GLU A 147 -18.94 -3.39 11.62
C GLU A 147 -17.45 -3.60 11.35
N MET A 148 -17.08 -4.38 10.34
CA MET A 148 -15.68 -4.58 9.97
C MET A 148 -15.05 -3.28 9.45
N PHE A 149 -15.72 -2.56 8.55
CA PHE A 149 -15.21 -1.29 8.01
C PHE A 149 -15.06 -0.25 9.12
N ARG A 150 -16.03 -0.16 10.03
CA ARG A 150 -15.91 0.66 11.25
C ARG A 150 -14.70 0.25 12.07
N LYS A 151 -14.53 -1.04 12.36
CA LYS A 151 -13.39 -1.52 13.16
C LYS A 151 -12.04 -1.30 12.47
N LEU A 152 -11.99 -1.34 11.13
CA LEU A 152 -10.79 -1.03 10.36
C LEU A 152 -10.52 0.49 10.34
N ALA A 153 -11.54 1.32 10.17
CA ALA A 153 -11.47 2.78 10.24
C ALA A 153 -10.95 3.27 11.59
N TYR A 154 -11.43 2.69 12.70
CA TYR A 154 -10.93 2.99 14.05
C TYR A 154 -9.63 2.24 14.41
N GLY A 155 -9.40 1.07 13.81
CA GLY A 155 -8.31 0.16 14.18
C GLY A 155 -7.02 0.42 13.42
N THR A 156 -7.06 1.15 12.32
CA THR A 156 -5.88 1.58 11.56
C THR A 156 -5.15 2.65 12.33
N HIS A 157 -3.86 2.45 12.59
CA HIS A 157 -3.09 3.28 13.53
C HIS A 157 -1.72 3.71 13.01
N ALA A 158 -1.32 3.29 11.80
CA ALA A 158 -0.20 3.85 11.06
C ALA A 158 -0.27 3.42 9.59
N ALA A 159 0.38 4.15 8.69
CA ALA A 159 0.69 3.65 7.35
C ALA A 159 1.96 4.28 6.78
N ILE A 160 2.58 3.59 5.82
CA ILE A 160 3.74 4.11 5.07
C ILE A 160 3.53 3.83 3.59
N SER A 161 3.75 4.85 2.76
CA SER A 161 3.84 4.71 1.32
C SER A 161 5.32 4.75 0.91
N LEU A 162 5.76 3.65 0.32
CA LEU A 162 7.13 3.47 -0.18
C LEU A 162 7.11 3.42 -1.71
N PRO A 163 8.01 4.14 -2.40
CA PRO A 163 8.19 3.97 -3.84
C PRO A 163 8.79 2.60 -4.15
N PHE A 164 8.56 2.11 -5.36
CA PHE A 164 9.04 0.80 -5.78
C PHE A 164 10.56 0.67 -5.73
N SER A 165 11.30 1.78 -5.90
CA SER A 165 12.75 1.85 -5.68
C SER A 165 13.16 1.28 -4.32
N ILE A 166 12.54 1.73 -3.23
CA ILE A 166 12.80 1.23 -1.88
C ILE A 166 12.36 -0.22 -1.74
N ILE A 167 11.20 -0.59 -2.30
CA ILE A 167 10.71 -1.98 -2.25
C ILE A 167 11.67 -2.94 -2.93
N LEU A 168 12.27 -2.54 -4.05
CA LEU A 168 13.25 -3.34 -4.78
C LEU A 168 14.57 -3.47 -4.00
N HIS A 169 15.01 -2.41 -3.32
CA HIS A 169 16.15 -2.46 -2.40
C HIS A 169 15.88 -3.42 -1.22
N LEU A 170 14.71 -3.33 -0.60
CA LEU A 170 14.29 -4.28 0.44
C LEU A 170 14.25 -5.71 -0.10
N HIS A 171 13.74 -5.91 -1.30
CA HIS A 171 13.66 -7.24 -1.92
C HIS A 171 15.03 -7.89 -2.16
N ARG A 172 16.02 -7.08 -2.53
CA ARG A 172 17.40 -7.51 -2.79
C ARG A 172 18.24 -7.67 -1.51
N HIS A 173 17.76 -7.16 -0.37
CA HIS A 173 18.50 -7.16 0.89
C HIS A 173 18.22 -8.43 1.72
N ASP A 174 19.26 -9.19 2.07
CA ASP A 174 19.17 -10.51 2.73
C ASP A 174 18.28 -10.52 3.98
N LYS A 175 18.38 -9.50 4.83
CA LYS A 175 17.54 -9.33 6.04
C LYS A 175 16.03 -9.45 5.77
N TYR A 176 15.55 -8.96 4.63
CA TYR A 176 14.13 -8.88 4.32
C TYR A 176 13.68 -10.00 3.38
N ARG A 177 14.61 -10.69 2.72
CA ARG A 177 14.31 -11.79 1.82
C ARG A 177 14.05 -13.07 2.61
N LYS A 178 12.89 -13.67 2.44
CA LYS A 178 12.61 -15.02 2.95
C LYS A 178 12.30 -15.98 1.80
N TYR A 179 12.86 -17.18 1.92
CA TYR A 179 12.47 -18.32 1.12
C TYR A 179 11.61 -19.22 2.00
N ASN A 180 10.36 -19.42 1.64
CA ASN A 180 9.52 -20.39 2.34
C ASN A 180 9.93 -21.80 1.87
N SER A 181 10.45 -22.61 2.79
CA SER A 181 10.78 -24.02 2.54
C SER A 181 9.53 -24.89 2.39
N ASP A 182 8.40 -24.47 2.96
CA ASP A 182 7.22 -25.32 3.11
C ASP A 182 5.94 -24.57 2.72
N GLN A 183 5.12 -25.24 1.89
CA GLN A 183 3.75 -24.91 1.47
C GLN A 183 3.53 -23.99 0.25
N TRP A 184 4.52 -23.23 -0.20
CA TRP A 184 4.49 -22.55 -1.51
C TRP A 184 5.81 -22.78 -2.23
N ALA A 185 6.02 -24.02 -2.68
CA ALA A 185 7.25 -24.44 -3.33
C ALA A 185 7.63 -23.46 -4.46
N ASN A 186 8.75 -22.74 -4.25
CA ASN A 186 9.51 -21.94 -5.21
C ASN A 186 9.29 -20.43 -5.31
N SER A 187 8.41 -19.78 -4.55
CA SER A 187 8.37 -18.30 -4.55
C SER A 187 8.84 -17.72 -3.23
N GLY A 188 10.01 -17.09 -3.22
CA GLY A 188 10.43 -16.23 -2.11
C GLY A 188 9.45 -15.05 -1.92
N CYS A 189 9.66 -14.30 -0.84
CA CYS A 189 8.99 -13.04 -0.60
C CYS A 189 9.89 -12.03 0.10
N THR A 190 9.55 -10.75 -0.04
CA THR A 190 10.06 -9.68 0.82
C THR A 190 9.15 -9.60 2.05
N VAL A 191 9.73 -9.71 3.24
CA VAL A 191 9.01 -9.70 4.51
C VAL A 191 9.38 -8.44 5.27
N ILE A 192 8.39 -7.56 5.47
CA ILE A 192 8.56 -6.37 6.30
C ILE A 192 7.87 -6.64 7.64
N GLY A 193 8.70 -6.87 8.65
CA GLY A 193 8.24 -7.22 10.00
C GLY A 193 7.61 -6.05 10.74
N SER A 194 6.88 -6.39 11.80
CA SER A 194 6.26 -5.42 12.71
C SER A 194 7.25 -4.40 13.27
N LYS A 195 8.48 -4.83 13.58
CA LYS A 195 9.51 -3.95 14.14
C LYS A 195 10.02 -3.00 13.07
N GLU A 196 10.30 -3.52 11.88
CA GLU A 196 10.79 -2.79 10.72
C GLU A 196 9.78 -1.72 10.28
N MET A 197 8.49 -2.06 10.23
CA MET A 197 7.42 -1.09 9.94
C MET A 197 7.40 0.05 10.95
N ASN A 198 7.51 -0.26 12.26
CA ASN A 198 7.59 0.77 13.29
C ASN A 198 8.82 1.69 13.07
N ARG A 199 9.97 1.12 12.72
CA ARG A 199 11.18 1.90 12.45
C ARG A 199 11.00 2.80 11.23
N PHE A 200 10.39 2.28 10.16
CA PHE A 200 10.01 3.09 8.99
C PHE A 200 9.07 4.25 9.36
N TYR A 201 8.21 4.11 10.39
CA TYR A 201 7.37 5.21 10.85
C TYR A 201 8.12 6.27 11.67
N PHE A 202 9.05 5.86 12.54
CA PHE A 202 9.70 6.77 13.48
C PHE A 202 11.03 7.33 12.96
N GLU A 203 11.79 6.52 12.24
CA GLU A 203 13.16 6.75 11.80
C GLU A 203 13.40 6.21 10.36
N PRO A 204 12.56 6.56 9.37
CA PRO A 204 12.72 6.08 7.99
C PRO A 204 14.12 6.36 7.42
N GLU A 205 14.72 7.49 7.78
CA GLU A 205 16.07 7.87 7.38
C GLU A 205 17.11 6.81 7.81
N VAL A 206 17.02 6.34 9.06
CA VAL A 206 17.94 5.33 9.61
C VAL A 206 17.72 3.99 8.90
N VAL A 207 16.46 3.60 8.70
CA VAL A 207 16.14 2.34 8.01
C VAL A 207 16.64 2.34 6.57
N MET A 208 16.48 3.47 5.87
CA MET A 208 16.94 3.63 4.49
C MET A 208 18.47 3.56 4.39
N GLN A 209 19.19 4.23 5.27
CA GLN A 209 20.65 4.15 5.34
C GLN A 209 21.13 2.71 5.63
N GLU A 210 20.47 1.99 6.54
CA GLU A 210 20.81 0.60 6.85
C GLU A 210 20.68 -0.35 5.66
N ILE A 211 19.74 -0.08 4.74
CA ILE A 211 19.58 -0.86 3.51
C ILE A 211 20.41 -0.32 2.34
N GLY A 212 21.34 0.59 2.62
CA GLY A 212 22.30 1.12 1.65
C GLY A 212 21.75 2.20 0.72
N LEU A 213 20.62 2.82 1.06
CA LEU A 213 20.07 3.92 0.27
C LEU A 213 20.75 5.25 0.59
N ASN A 214 20.99 6.04 -0.45
CA ASN A 214 21.40 7.43 -0.32
C ASN A 214 20.17 8.31 -0.05
N LEU A 215 20.14 9.02 1.09
CA LEU A 215 18.98 9.81 1.50
C LEU A 215 18.69 10.99 0.58
N ASP A 216 19.70 11.51 -0.12
CA ASP A 216 19.54 12.67 -1.00
C ASP A 216 18.65 12.37 -2.22
N ASP A 217 18.54 11.09 -2.60
CA ASP A 217 17.70 10.63 -3.71
C ASP A 217 16.21 10.57 -3.35
N TYR A 218 15.83 10.88 -2.10
CA TYR A 218 14.46 10.76 -1.61
C TYR A 218 13.94 12.03 -0.93
N ILE A 219 12.62 12.17 -0.89
CA ILE A 219 11.91 13.14 -0.05
C ILE A 219 11.00 12.35 0.88
N ILE A 220 11.09 12.65 2.19
CA ILE A 220 10.33 11.97 3.24
C ILE A 220 9.34 12.95 3.84
N HIS A 221 8.05 12.70 3.63
CA HIS A 221 6.96 13.45 4.24
C HIS A 221 6.40 12.66 5.42
N LYS A 222 6.40 13.27 6.61
CA LYS A 222 5.77 12.72 7.81
C LYS A 222 4.56 13.58 8.14
N TYR A 223 3.35 13.04 7.97
CA TYR A 223 2.10 13.72 8.29
C TYR A 223 1.19 12.87 9.17
N PHE A 224 0.36 13.55 9.95
CA PHE A 224 -0.67 12.89 10.72
C PHE A 224 -1.93 12.95 9.88
N LEU A 225 -2.34 11.83 9.28
CA LEU A 225 -3.52 11.80 8.43
C LEU A 225 -4.73 12.25 9.26
N GLY A 226 -5.25 13.41 8.88
CA GLY A 226 -6.17 14.21 9.68
C GLY A 226 -7.63 13.80 9.54
N ILE A 227 -8.45 14.48 10.33
CA ILE A 227 -9.91 14.34 10.39
C ILE A 227 -10.51 14.65 9.01
N GLY A 228 -11.39 13.78 8.51
CA GLY A 228 -12.17 14.04 7.31
C GLY A 228 -12.09 12.98 6.23
N ILE A 229 -11.16 12.01 6.33
CA ILE A 229 -11.14 10.86 5.41
C ILE A 229 -12.30 9.93 5.77
N ARG A 230 -13.14 9.61 4.78
CA ARG A 230 -14.26 8.67 4.94
C ARG A 230 -14.13 7.57 3.91
N VAL A 231 -14.17 6.34 4.40
CA VAL A 231 -14.28 5.14 3.57
C VAL A 231 -15.67 4.59 3.82
N MET A 232 -16.52 4.64 2.79
CA MET A 232 -17.97 4.52 2.95
C MET A 232 -18.49 5.60 3.90
N ASP A 233 -19.40 5.23 4.81
CA ASP A 233 -19.97 6.15 5.79
C ASP A 233 -19.11 6.27 7.07
N GLU A 234 -17.98 5.56 7.14
CA GLU A 234 -17.15 5.46 8.34
C GLU A 234 -15.99 6.47 8.27
N CYS A 235 -15.90 7.33 9.28
CA CYS A 235 -14.80 8.27 9.43
C CYS A 235 -13.55 7.53 9.92
N VAL A 236 -12.46 7.65 9.16
CA VAL A 236 -11.19 7.03 9.51
C VAL A 236 -10.58 7.78 10.69
N HIS A 237 -10.18 7.03 11.73
CA HIS A 237 -9.52 7.63 12.88
C HIS A 237 -8.16 8.19 12.47
N PRO A 238 -7.78 9.41 12.86
CA PRO A 238 -6.49 9.97 12.51
C PRO A 238 -5.30 9.11 12.95
N PHE A 239 -4.31 8.95 12.07
CA PHE A 239 -3.13 8.12 12.34
C PHE A 239 -1.84 8.68 11.69
N PRO A 240 -0.66 8.36 12.22
CA PRO A 240 0.62 8.75 11.63
C PRO A 240 0.83 8.09 10.27
N PHE A 241 1.31 8.88 9.31
CA PHE A 241 1.61 8.45 7.96
C PHE A 241 2.98 8.95 7.51
N VAL A 242 3.74 8.07 6.85
CA VAL A 242 5.00 8.43 6.19
C VAL A 242 4.85 8.21 4.69
N HIS A 243 5.06 9.24 3.89
CA HIS A 243 5.12 9.13 2.43
C HIS A 243 6.55 9.38 1.99
N ILE A 244 7.16 8.42 1.31
CA ILE A 244 8.49 8.57 0.73
C ILE A 244 8.32 8.63 -0.78
N VAL A 245 9.02 9.56 -1.42
CA VAL A 245 9.02 9.71 -2.89
C VAL A 245 10.45 9.76 -3.40
N ASP A 246 10.67 9.23 -4.60
CA ASP A 246 11.92 9.45 -5.35
C ASP A 246 12.02 10.92 -5.74
N ARG A 247 13.17 11.54 -5.48
CA ARG A 247 13.44 12.92 -5.90
C ARG A 247 13.58 13.01 -7.43
N ASP A 248 14.22 12.00 -8.03
CA ASP A 248 14.39 11.85 -9.47
C ASP A 248 14.10 10.40 -9.87
N TYR A 249 12.82 10.12 -10.11
CA TYR A 249 12.35 8.80 -10.52
C TYR A 249 12.98 8.36 -11.86
N ASN A 250 13.14 9.27 -12.82
CA ASN A 250 13.66 8.94 -14.15
C ASN A 250 15.13 8.51 -14.07
N LYS A 251 15.94 9.22 -13.26
CA LYS A 251 17.31 8.81 -12.98
C LYS A 251 17.36 7.41 -12.39
N TRP A 252 16.58 7.16 -11.33
CA TRP A 252 16.51 5.82 -10.72
C TRP A 252 16.09 4.74 -11.72
N TYR A 253 15.05 5.02 -12.52
CA TYR A 253 14.54 4.10 -13.52
C TYR A 253 15.64 3.70 -14.52
N THR A 254 16.35 4.68 -15.08
CA THR A 254 17.43 4.42 -16.05
C THR A 254 18.60 3.66 -15.42
N GLU A 255 19.00 4.00 -14.19
CA GLU A 255 20.08 3.29 -13.48
C GLU A 255 19.75 1.82 -13.19
N VAL A 256 18.48 1.51 -12.93
CA VAL A 256 18.04 0.15 -12.55
C VAL A 256 17.63 -0.70 -13.75
N PHE A 257 16.93 -0.12 -14.72
CA PHE A 257 16.31 -0.87 -15.81
C PHE A 257 17.07 -0.78 -17.14
N ASP A 258 17.62 0.38 -17.49
CA ASP A 258 18.36 0.57 -18.75
C ASP A 258 19.80 0.05 -18.66
N ALA A 259 20.33 -0.10 -17.44
CA ALA A 259 21.63 -0.75 -17.19
C ALA A 259 21.61 -2.27 -17.44
N VAL A 260 20.44 -2.89 -17.64
CA VAL A 260 20.28 -4.33 -17.86
C VAL A 260 19.63 -4.56 -19.22
N PRO A 261 20.40 -4.90 -20.28
CA PRO A 261 19.81 -5.25 -21.57
C PRO A 261 18.99 -6.55 -21.46
N PHE A 262 17.85 -6.57 -22.16
CA PHE A 262 16.92 -7.70 -22.26
C PHE A 262 17.54 -8.94 -22.92
#